data_AF-A0A2V8MAQ4-F1
#
_entry.id   AF-A0A2V8MAQ4-F1
#
_cell.length_a   1.000
_cell.length_b   1.000
_cell.length_c   1.000
_cell.angle_alpha   90.00
_cell.angle_beta   90.00
_cell.angle_gamma   90.00
#
_symmetry.space_group_name_H-M   'P 1'
#
loop_
_entity.id
_entity.type
_entity.pdbx_description
1 polymer ?
#
loop_
_entity_poly.entity_id
_entity_poly.type
_entity_poly.pdbx_seq_one_letter_code
_entity_poly.pdbx_strand_id
1 'polypeptide(L)' 'EYVLLRGVTDSPEDALHLVKLLKGMRAKVNLIPFNEAEELTYRRPSDAAVERFQQS' A
#
# COMPACT_ATOMS: atom_id res chain seq x y z
N GLU A 1 9.71 0.91 3.38
CA GLU A 1 8.89 1.32 2.22
C GLU A 1 7.78 0.30 2.05
N TYR A 2 6.66 0.67 1.43
CA TYR A 2 5.50 -0.21 1.26
C TYR A 2 4.92 -0.04 -0.14
N VAL A 3 4.87 -1.12 -0.93
CA VAL A 3 4.39 -1.09 -2.31
C VAL A 3 2.91 -1.44 -2.35
N LEU A 4 2.11 -0.57 -2.97
CA LEU A 4 0.68 -0.76 -3.16
C LEU A 4 0.43 -1.45 -4.50
N LEU A 5 -0.15 -2.64 -4.44
CA LEU A 5 -0.52 -3.50 -5.56
C LEU A 5 -2.04 -3.65 -5.57
N ARG A 6 -2.67 -3.39 -6.73
CA ARG A 6 -4.13 -3.42 -6.85
C ARG A 6 -4.71 -4.77 -6.46
N GLY A 7 -5.57 -4.80 -5.45
CA GLY A 7 -6.26 -5.99 -4.96
C GLY A 7 -5.35 -6.98 -4.21
N VAL A 8 -4.11 -6.61 -3.88
CA VAL A 8 -3.16 -7.48 -3.18
C VAL A 8 -2.68 -6.85 -1.88
N THR A 9 -2.31 -5.56 -1.91
CA THR A 9 -1.77 -4.86 -0.72
C THR A 9 -2.32 -3.44 -0.55
N ASP A 10 -3.38 -3.08 -1.28
CA ASP A 10 -3.95 -1.73 -1.32
C ASP A 10 -5.27 -1.59 -0.53
N SER A 11 -5.63 -2.59 0.29
CA SER A 11 -6.85 -2.52 1.09
C SER A 11 -6.64 -1.75 2.41
N PRO A 12 -7.71 -1.21 3.02
CA PRO A 12 -7.63 -0.60 4.35
C PRO A 12 -7.19 -1.59 5.44
N GLU A 13 -7.52 -2.87 5.28
CA GLU A 13 -7.13 -3.92 6.22
C GLU A 13 -5.61 -4.12 6.21
N ASP A 14 -4.98 -4.03 5.04
CA ASP A 14 -3.53 -4.06 4.89
C ASP A 14 -2.86 -2.87 5.58
N ALA A 15 -3.45 -1.67 5.50
CA ALA A 15 -2.97 -0.50 6.22
C ALA A 15 -3.01 -0.70 7.74
N LEU A 16 -4.12 -1.25 8.26
CA LEU A 16 -4.24 -1.59 9.68
C LEU A 16 -3.24 -2.66 10.12
N HIS A 17 -2.97 -3.66 9.28
CA HIS A 17 -1.92 -4.65 9.54
C HIS A 17 -0.53 -4.00 9.58
N LEU A 18 -0.24 -3.09 8.66
CA LEU A 18 1.02 -2.34 8.65
C LEU A 18 1.19 -1.51 9.93
N VAL A 19 0.16 -0.78 10.36
CA VAL A 19 0.21 0.00 11.61
C VAL A 19 0.46 -0.90 12.83
N LYS A 20 -0.19 -2.08 12.89
CA LYS A 20 0.05 -3.05 13.97
C LYS A 20 1.50 -3.54 13.99
N LEU A 21 2.09 -3.83 12.83
CA LEU A 21 3.49 -4.25 12.73
C LEU A 21 4.46 -3.14 13.14
N LEU A 22 4.12 -1.88 12.85
CA LEU A 22 4.94 -0.72 13.18
C LEU A 22 4.76 -0.21 14.61
N LYS A 23 3.85 -0.81 15.39
CA LYS A 23 3.55 -0.38 16.75
C LYS A 23 4.81 -0.40 17.63
N GLY A 24 5.12 0.73 18.24
CA GLY A 24 6.30 0.91 19.10
C GLY A 24 7.56 1.37 18.36
N MET A 25 7.50 1.52 17.03
CA MET A 25 8.59 2.07 16.23
C MET A 25 8.25 3.47 15.75
N ARG A 26 9.19 4.42 15.90
CA ARG A 26 9.08 5.72 15.27
C ARG A 26 9.58 5.61 13.83
N ALA A 27 8.66 5.30 12.92
CA ALA A 27 8.98 5.09 11.51
C ALA A 27 8.26 6.11 10.60
N LYS A 28 8.88 6.41 9.46
CA LYS A 28 8.23 7.05 8.32
C LYS A 28 8.03 6.00 7.24
N VAL A 29 6.79 5.80 6.82
CA VAL A 29 6.47 4.87 5.73
C VAL A 29 6.38 5.67 4.43
N ASN A 30 7.10 5.23 3.41
CA ASN A 30 6.89 5.69 2.04
C ASN A 30 5.96 4.70 1.34
N LEU A 31 4.78 5.16 0.92
CA LEU A 31 3.85 4.41 0.08
C LEU A 31 4.25 4.59 -1.38
N ILE A 32 4.45 3.48 -2.09
CA ILE A 32 4.89 3.48 -3.49
C ILE A 32 3.79 2.78 -4.31
N PRO A 33 2.97 3.51 -5.08
CA PRO A 33 2.07 2.90 -6.04
C PRO A 33 2.87 2.09 -7.06
N PHE A 34 2.49 0.85 -7.29
CA PHE A 34 3.18 0.01 -8.25
C PHE A 34 3.05 0.56 -9.67
N ASN A 35 4.17 0.63 -10.39
CA ASN A 35 4.19 0.94 -11.81
C ASN A 35 3.97 -0.35 -12.59
N GLU A 36 2.84 -0.43 -13.29
CA GLU A 36 2.51 -1.60 -14.10
C GLU A 36 3.43 -1.76 -15.30
N ALA A 37 3.68 -3.03 -15.68
CA ALA A 37 4.47 -3.43 -16.84
C ALA A 37 3.79 -4.65 -17.50
N GLU A 38 3.95 -4.81 -18.81
CA GLU A 38 3.26 -5.88 -19.57
C GLU A 38 3.69 -7.29 -19.15
N GLU A 39 4.93 -7.44 -18.68
CA GLU A 39 5.52 -8.70 -18.24
C GLU A 39 5.06 -9.11 -16.83
N LEU A 40 4.35 -8.23 -16.11
CA LEU A 40 3.96 -8.42 -14.72
C LEU A 40 2.45 -8.55 -14.60
N THR A 41 2.00 -9.51 -13.78
CA THR A 41 0.57 -9.76 -13.53
C THR A 41 -0.07 -8.75 -12.58
N TYR A 42 0.76 -7.98 -11.87
CA TYR A 42 0.30 -6.98 -10.91
C TYR A 42 -0.13 -5.70 -11.61
N ARG A 43 -1.11 -5.02 -11.03
CA ARG A 43 -1.68 -3.79 -11.57
C ARG A 43 -1.45 -2.62 -10.62
N ARG A 44 -1.35 -1.43 -11.20
CA ARG A 44 -1.31 -0.18 -10.44
C ARG A 44 -2.63 -0.01 -9.66
N PRO A 45 -2.58 0.33 -8.36
CA PRO A 45 -3.78 0.66 -7.59
C PRO A 45 -4.44 1.94 -8.12
N SER A 46 -5.74 2.13 -7.86
CA SER A 46 -6.38 3.41 -8.19
C SER A 46 -5.90 4.49 -7.22
N ASP A 47 -5.92 5.75 -7.67
CA ASP A 47 -5.52 6.87 -6.82
C ASP A 47 -6.40 6.96 -5.56
N ALA A 48 -7.69 6.66 -5.67
CA ALA A 48 -8.61 6.57 -4.54
C ALA A 48 -8.22 5.47 -3.54
N ALA A 49 -7.68 4.33 -4.00
CA ALA A 49 -7.21 3.28 -3.10
C ALA A 49 -5.94 3.74 -2.35
N VAL A 50 -5.03 4.42 -3.05
CA VAL A 50 -3.82 5.01 -2.43
C VAL A 50 -4.20 6.04 -1.36
N GLU A 51 -5.10 6.96 -1.68
CA GLU A 51 -5.60 7.98 -0.73
C GLU A 51 -6.27 7.34 0.48
N ARG A 52 -7.13 6.35 0.26
CA ARG A 52 -7.82 5.63 1.34
C ARG A 52 -6.83 4.89 2.24
N PHE A 53 -5.83 4.22 1.66
CA PHE A 53 -4.78 3.54 2.41
C PHE A 53 -4.00 4.52 3.30
N GLN A 54 -3.69 5.72 2.78
CA GLN A 54 -2.98 6.75 3.54
C GLN A 54 -3.79 7.31 4.72
N GLN A 55 -5.13 7.31 4.63
CA GLN A 55 -6.03 7.82 5.67
C GLN A 55 -6.47 6.77 6.70
N SER A 56 -6.05 5.51 6.53
CA SER A 56 -6.44 4.37 7.39
C SER A 56 -5.66 4.28 8.70
#